data_AF-V4S809-F1
#
_entry.id   AF-V4S809-F1
#
_cell.length_a   1.000
_cell.length_b   1.000
_cell.length_c   1.000
_cell.angle_alpha   90.00
_cell.angle_beta   90.00
_cell.angle_gamma   90.00
#
_symmetry.space_group_name_H-M   'P 1'
#
loop_
_entity.id
_entity.type
_entity.pdbx_description
1 polymer ?
#
loop_
_entity_poly.entity_id
_entity_poly.type
_entity_poly.pdbx_seq_one_letter_code
_entity_poly.pdbx_strand_id
1 'polypeptide(L)'
;MLSKLFHSFVGLSFEFKEHTITSCGVVSILLAATFAISCYAWFIKKPTRSTPPLPPGPRALPLVGNILSVEPNLHRYFAKLSQIYGPIFKFYLGRKLCIVIGSPSLAKQVLKEHDVVFANRDPSAAASVLTYGGKSIGASPEWPKLRQVLVRETMSNTSLNSSSAIRRQAV
;
A
#
# COMPACT_ATOMS: atom_id res chain seq x y z
N MET A 1 -45.77 -22.24 -58.88
CA MET A 1 -44.45 -21.64 -59.19
C MET A 1 -44.06 -20.59 -58.15
N LEU A 2 -44.95 -19.65 -57.80
CA LEU A 2 -44.69 -18.57 -56.83
C LEU A 2 -44.42 -19.04 -55.37
N SER A 3 -45.08 -20.10 -54.90
CA SER A 3 -44.87 -20.61 -53.52
C SER A 3 -43.47 -21.18 -53.28
N LYS A 4 -42.85 -21.81 -54.29
CA LYS A 4 -41.47 -22.33 -54.21
C LYS A 4 -40.44 -21.20 -54.15
N LEU A 5 -40.68 -20.10 -54.87
CA LEU A 5 -39.83 -18.90 -54.81
C LEU A 5 -39.96 -18.18 -53.47
N PHE A 6 -41.15 -18.10 -52.90
CA PHE A 6 -41.37 -17.51 -51.58
C PHE A 6 -40.65 -18.29 -50.46
N HIS A 7 -40.76 -19.62 -50.46
CA HIS A 7 -40.05 -20.46 -49.47
C HIS A 7 -38.53 -20.38 -49.62
N SER A 8 -38.01 -20.32 -50.86
CA SER A 8 -36.58 -20.17 -51.11
C SER A 8 -36.05 -18.79 -50.67
N PHE A 9 -36.83 -17.72 -50.86
CA PHE A 9 -36.47 -16.37 -50.45
C PHE A 9 -36.50 -16.20 -48.93
N VAL A 10 -37.50 -16.78 -48.26
CA VAL A 10 -37.59 -16.79 -46.79
C VAL A 10 -36.45 -17.61 -46.18
N GLY A 11 -36.10 -18.76 -46.77
CA GLY A 11 -34.95 -19.56 -46.34
C GLY A 11 -33.62 -18.81 -46.46
N LEU A 12 -33.37 -18.17 -47.60
CA LEU A 12 -32.16 -17.35 -47.82
C LEU A 12 -32.06 -16.18 -46.85
N SER A 13 -33.20 -15.54 -46.54
CA SER A 13 -33.25 -14.45 -45.56
C SER A 13 -32.98 -14.92 -44.13
N PHE A 14 -33.41 -16.14 -43.79
CA PHE A 14 -33.17 -16.76 -42.49
C PHE A 14 -31.70 -17.16 -42.32
N GLU A 15 -31.11 -17.78 -43.33
CA GLU A 15 -29.71 -18.23 -43.32
C GLU A 15 -28.75 -17.03 -43.34
N PHE A 16 -29.07 -15.97 -44.07
CA PHE A 16 -28.33 -14.71 -44.02
C PHE A 16 -28.40 -14.04 -42.63
N LYS A 17 -29.55 -14.13 -41.95
CA LYS A 17 -29.75 -13.57 -40.61
C LYS A 17 -29.03 -14.37 -39.53
N GLU A 18 -29.00 -15.69 -39.60
CA GLU A 18 -28.20 -16.55 -38.71
C GLU A 18 -26.70 -16.29 -38.91
N HIS A 19 -26.21 -16.29 -40.15
CA HIS A 19 -24.81 -15.96 -40.42
C HIS A 19 -24.40 -14.56 -39.94
N THR A 20 -25.30 -13.57 -40.04
CA THR A 20 -25.05 -12.20 -39.53
C THR A 20 -25.04 -12.17 -38.00
N ILE A 21 -25.95 -12.89 -37.32
CA ILE A 21 -26.00 -12.95 -35.85
C ILE A 21 -24.79 -13.70 -35.28
N THR A 22 -24.42 -14.83 -35.86
CA THR A 22 -23.23 -15.59 -35.45
C THR A 22 -21.98 -14.74 -35.64
N SER A 23 -21.84 -14.04 -36.78
CA SER A 23 -20.72 -13.13 -37.06
C SER A 23 -20.62 -11.97 -36.06
N CYS A 24 -21.74 -11.32 -35.72
CA CYS A 24 -21.76 -10.24 -34.72
C CYS A 24 -21.35 -10.73 -33.32
N GLY A 25 -21.81 -11.92 -32.92
CA GLY A 25 -21.47 -12.51 -31.62
C GLY A 25 -19.98 -12.79 -31.46
N VAL A 26 -19.33 -13.39 -32.48
CA VAL A 26 -17.88 -13.63 -32.43
C VAL A 26 -17.08 -12.33 -32.37
N VAL A 27 -17.50 -11.30 -33.11
CA VAL A 27 -16.83 -9.99 -33.09
C VAL A 27 -16.91 -9.35 -31.70
N SER A 28 -18.06 -9.39 -31.03
CA SER A 28 -18.20 -8.85 -29.67
C SER A 28 -17.32 -9.59 -28.65
N ILE A 29 -17.20 -10.92 -28.77
CA ILE A 29 -16.34 -11.73 -27.89
C ILE A 29 -14.86 -11.38 -28.11
N LEU A 30 -14.42 -11.22 -29.36
CA LEU A 30 -13.05 -10.85 -29.68
C LEU A 30 -12.71 -9.44 -29.17
N LEU A 31 -13.62 -8.48 -29.28
CA LEU A 31 -13.44 -7.13 -28.74
C LEU A 31 -13.38 -7.13 -27.20
N ALA A 32 -14.23 -7.90 -26.52
CA ALA A 32 -14.17 -8.03 -25.07
C ALA A 32 -12.86 -8.69 -24.59
N ALA A 33 -12.42 -9.75 -25.28
CA ALA A 33 -11.16 -10.43 -24.96
C ALA A 33 -9.95 -9.52 -25.17
N THR A 34 -9.88 -8.80 -26.28
CA THR A 34 -8.79 -7.84 -26.54
C THR A 34 -8.78 -6.69 -25.55
N PHE A 35 -9.95 -6.17 -25.15
CA PHE A 35 -10.06 -5.16 -24.11
C PHE A 35 -9.57 -5.69 -22.75
N ALA A 36 -9.99 -6.91 -22.36
CA ALA A 36 -9.55 -7.54 -21.12
C ALA A 36 -8.02 -7.79 -21.10
N ILE A 37 -7.46 -8.28 -22.20
CA ILE A 37 -6.00 -8.49 -22.36
C ILE A 37 -5.26 -7.15 -22.30
N SER A 38 -5.78 -6.11 -22.96
CA SER A 38 -5.19 -4.76 -22.93
C SER A 38 -5.22 -4.15 -21.52
N CYS A 39 -6.35 -4.25 -20.82
CA CYS A 39 -6.46 -3.85 -19.41
C CYS A 39 -5.46 -4.63 -18.56
N TYR A 40 -5.44 -5.96 -18.65
CA TYR A 40 -4.52 -6.81 -17.88
C TYR A 40 -3.06 -6.47 -18.17
N ALA A 41 -2.69 -6.29 -19.44
CA ALA A 41 -1.36 -5.88 -19.85
C ALA A 41 -1.00 -4.51 -19.29
N TRP A 42 -1.90 -3.53 -19.36
CA TRP A 42 -1.68 -2.20 -18.78
C TRP A 42 -1.56 -2.23 -17.25
N PHE A 43 -2.34 -3.08 -16.57
CA PHE A 43 -2.21 -3.33 -15.13
C PHE A 43 -0.86 -3.97 -14.77
N ILE A 44 -0.28 -4.78 -15.66
CA ILE A 44 1.02 -5.43 -15.45
C ILE A 44 2.19 -4.59 -15.92
N LYS A 45 1.97 -3.58 -16.78
CA LYS A 45 3.00 -2.61 -17.17
C LYS A 45 3.46 -1.86 -15.92
N LYS A 46 4.51 -2.39 -15.30
CA LYS A 46 5.26 -1.69 -14.27
C LYS A 46 5.96 -0.52 -14.95
N PRO A 47 5.87 0.71 -14.43
CA PRO A 47 6.72 1.77 -14.91
C PRO A 47 8.18 1.31 -14.75
N THR A 48 8.89 1.17 -15.86
CA THR A 48 10.32 0.86 -15.91
C THR A 48 11.10 2.11 -15.52
N ARG A 49 10.91 2.60 -14.30
CA ARG A 49 11.93 3.46 -13.70
C ARG A 49 13.05 2.52 -13.27
N SER A 50 14.26 2.81 -13.73
CA SER A 50 15.50 2.22 -13.18
C SER A 50 15.47 2.49 -11.68
N THR A 51 14.97 1.50 -10.93
CA THR A 51 14.87 1.60 -9.48
C THR A 51 16.18 1.08 -8.96
N PRO A 52 16.87 1.83 -8.09
CA PRO A 52 18.07 1.32 -7.44
C PRO A 52 17.74 -0.04 -6.79
N PRO A 53 18.71 -0.97 -6.74
CA PRO A 53 18.47 -2.30 -6.22
C PRO A 53 17.89 -2.19 -4.82
N LEU A 54 16.62 -2.58 -4.70
CA LEU A 54 15.94 -2.58 -3.42
C LEU A 54 16.44 -3.78 -2.59
N PRO A 55 16.45 -3.67 -1.25
CA PRO A 55 16.81 -4.79 -0.40
C PRO A 55 15.88 -6.01 -0.65
N PRO A 56 16.32 -7.21 -0.26
CA PRO A 56 15.49 -8.41 -0.38
C PRO A 56 14.18 -8.26 0.40
N GLY A 57 13.19 -9.11 0.12
CA GLY A 57 11.92 -9.10 0.85
C GLY A 57 10.86 -9.99 0.24
N PRO A 58 9.73 -10.21 0.95
CA PRO A 58 8.62 -11.01 0.46
C PRO A 58 8.08 -10.48 -0.87
N ARG A 59 7.65 -11.40 -1.74
CA ARG A 59 6.99 -11.04 -3.00
C ARG A 59 5.63 -10.43 -2.69
N ALA A 60 5.36 -9.27 -3.27
CA ALA A 60 4.13 -8.52 -3.07
C ALA A 60 3.09 -8.85 -4.15
N LEU A 61 1.82 -8.98 -3.75
CA LEU A 61 0.71 -9.12 -4.68
C LEU A 61 0.43 -7.79 -5.40
N PRO A 62 -0.07 -7.83 -6.64
CA PRO A 62 -0.50 -6.60 -7.32
C PRO A 62 -1.60 -5.91 -6.49
N LEU A 63 -1.55 -4.57 -6.44
CA LEU A 63 -2.47 -3.67 -5.72
C LEU A 63 -2.45 -3.75 -4.18
N VAL A 64 -2.54 -4.95 -3.60
CA VAL A 64 -2.68 -5.18 -2.14
C VAL A 64 -1.33 -5.27 -1.43
N GLY A 65 -0.25 -5.58 -2.16
CA GLY A 65 1.08 -5.70 -1.59
C GLY A 65 1.20 -6.95 -0.72
N ASN A 66 1.72 -6.79 0.50
CA ASN A 66 1.89 -7.85 1.49
C ASN A 66 0.85 -7.80 2.63
N ILE A 67 -0.15 -6.92 2.56
CA ILE A 67 -1.12 -6.71 3.66
C ILE A 67 -1.78 -8.03 4.10
N LEU A 68 -2.16 -8.88 3.15
CA LEU A 68 -2.85 -10.15 3.43
C LEU A 68 -1.97 -11.18 4.17
N SER A 69 -0.66 -11.02 4.13
CA SER A 69 0.30 -11.92 4.79
C SER A 69 0.73 -11.42 6.16
N VAL A 70 0.29 -10.22 6.57
CA VAL A 70 0.69 -9.60 7.83
C VAL A 70 0.00 -10.29 9.01
N GLU A 71 0.79 -10.82 9.96
CA GLU A 71 0.26 -11.36 11.21
C GLU A 71 -0.09 -10.23 12.21
N PRO A 72 -1.09 -10.42 13.10
CA PRO A 72 -1.49 -9.41 14.09
C PRO A 72 -0.34 -8.91 14.99
N ASN A 73 0.61 -9.80 15.31
CA ASN A 73 1.79 -9.46 16.09
C ASN A 73 2.91 -8.93 15.18
N LEU A 74 2.80 -7.68 14.76
CA LEU A 74 3.73 -7.04 13.80
C LEU A 74 5.20 -7.17 14.17
N HIS A 75 5.54 -6.94 15.44
CA HIS A 75 6.93 -7.00 15.91
C HIS A 75 7.52 -8.42 15.79
N ARG A 76 6.73 -9.47 16.11
CA ARG A 76 7.16 -10.87 15.93
C ARG A 76 7.21 -11.26 14.46
N TYR A 77 6.24 -10.83 13.68
CA TYR A 77 6.20 -11.05 12.23
C TYR A 77 7.44 -10.48 11.55
N PHE A 78 7.78 -9.21 11.81
CA PHE A 78 8.97 -8.59 11.22
C PHE A 78 10.28 -9.18 11.76
N ALA A 79 10.32 -9.64 13.02
CA ALA A 79 11.47 -10.37 13.53
C ALA A 79 11.70 -11.70 12.77
N LYS A 80 10.63 -12.48 12.52
CA LYS A 80 10.71 -13.70 11.68
C LYS A 80 11.18 -13.37 10.26
N LEU A 81 10.63 -12.32 9.64
CA LEU A 81 11.05 -11.90 8.30
C LEU A 81 12.51 -11.45 8.27
N SER A 82 13.00 -10.80 9.33
CA SER A 82 14.41 -10.39 9.42
C SER A 82 15.37 -11.58 9.49
N GLN A 83 14.94 -12.71 10.05
CA GLN A 83 15.71 -13.96 10.02
C GLN A 83 15.80 -14.57 8.62
N ILE A 84 14.77 -14.36 7.77
CA ILE A 84 14.68 -14.91 6.42
C ILE A 84 15.40 -14.02 5.39
N TYR A 85 15.17 -12.71 5.45
CA TYR A 85 15.64 -11.75 4.44
C TYR A 85 16.83 -10.91 4.91
N GLY A 86 17.19 -10.99 6.18
CA GLY A 86 18.30 -10.25 6.78
C GLY A 86 17.88 -9.00 7.57
N PRO A 87 18.86 -8.23 8.06
CA PRO A 87 18.62 -7.08 8.95
C PRO A 87 18.03 -5.86 8.25
N ILE A 88 17.97 -5.85 6.92
CA ILE A 88 17.31 -4.83 6.10
C ILE A 88 16.52 -5.52 4.99
N PHE A 89 15.21 -5.29 4.97
CA PHE A 89 14.36 -5.89 3.95
C PHE A 89 13.19 -4.97 3.60
N LYS A 90 12.64 -5.17 2.41
CA LYS A 90 11.45 -4.44 1.94
C LYS A 90 10.18 -5.24 2.15
N PHE A 91 9.07 -4.56 2.32
CA PHE A 91 7.74 -5.12 2.09
C PHE A 91 6.81 -4.02 1.57
N TYR A 92 5.65 -4.39 1.03
CA TYR A 92 4.67 -3.45 0.50
C TYR A 92 3.40 -3.42 1.35
N LEU A 93 2.99 -2.23 1.77
CA LEU A 93 1.68 -2.00 2.38
C LEU A 93 0.76 -1.39 1.32
N GLY A 94 0.00 -2.24 0.64
CA GLY A 94 -0.74 -1.84 -0.57
C GLY A 94 0.24 -1.48 -1.67
N ARG A 95 0.22 -0.21 -2.09
CA ARG A 95 1.16 0.35 -3.09
C ARG A 95 2.35 1.07 -2.45
N LYS A 96 2.38 1.25 -1.13
CA LYS A 96 3.49 1.93 -0.43
C LYS A 96 4.61 0.94 -0.14
N LEU A 97 5.83 1.29 -0.57
CA LEU A 97 7.05 0.56 -0.23
C LEU A 97 7.46 0.92 1.20
N CYS A 98 7.70 -0.10 2.02
CA CYS A 98 8.19 0.04 3.38
C CYS A 98 9.53 -0.70 3.52
N ILE A 99 10.50 -0.06 4.16
CA ILE A 99 11.79 -0.67 4.49
C ILE A 99 11.83 -0.91 5.99
N VAL A 100 12.13 -2.15 6.39
CA VAL A 100 12.27 -2.55 7.78
C VAL A 100 13.74 -2.67 8.11
N ILE A 101 14.13 -2.07 9.24
CA ILE A 101 15.49 -2.12 9.77
C ILE A 101 15.44 -2.92 11.08
N GLY A 102 16.05 -4.10 11.07
CA GLY A 102 16.06 -5.05 12.18
C GLY A 102 17.37 -5.11 12.97
N SER A 103 18.38 -4.31 12.60
CA SER A 103 19.69 -4.28 13.30
C SER A 103 19.89 -2.98 14.09
N PRO A 104 20.40 -3.04 15.34
CA PRO A 104 20.76 -1.86 16.12
C PRO A 104 21.79 -0.96 15.43
N SER A 105 22.77 -1.54 14.74
CA SER A 105 23.81 -0.75 14.05
C SER A 105 23.23 0.07 12.89
N LEU A 106 22.37 -0.55 12.09
CA LEU A 106 21.66 0.13 10.99
C LEU A 106 20.65 1.15 11.53
N ALA A 107 19.94 0.84 12.61
CA ALA A 107 19.03 1.77 13.26
C ALA A 107 19.78 3.02 13.76
N LYS A 108 20.98 2.86 14.32
CA LYS A 108 21.84 4.00 14.71
C LYS A 108 22.21 4.87 13.50
N GLN A 109 22.62 4.26 12.38
CA GLN A 109 22.96 5.02 11.18
C GLN A 109 21.75 5.84 10.68
N VAL A 110 20.58 5.22 10.61
CA VAL A 110 19.36 5.84 10.08
C VAL A 110 18.79 6.90 11.03
N LEU A 111 18.74 6.61 12.33
CA LEU A 111 18.07 7.46 13.33
C LEU A 111 18.98 8.49 13.99
N LYS A 112 20.31 8.39 13.81
CA LYS A 112 21.27 9.32 14.44
C LYS A 112 22.23 9.94 13.45
N GLU A 113 22.82 9.16 12.55
CA GLU A 113 23.84 9.68 11.61
C GLU A 113 23.20 10.35 10.39
N HIS A 114 22.01 9.89 9.98
CA HIS A 114 21.22 10.42 8.88
C HIS A 114 19.83 10.88 9.31
N ASP A 115 19.67 11.28 10.57
CA ASP A 115 18.39 11.61 11.18
C ASP A 115 17.61 12.69 10.41
N VAL A 116 18.29 13.73 9.89
CA VAL A 116 17.68 14.80 9.08
C VAL A 116 17.05 14.27 7.79
N VAL A 117 17.70 13.31 7.12
CA VAL A 117 17.19 12.71 5.88
C VAL A 117 15.95 11.85 6.14
N PHE A 118 15.95 11.13 7.27
CA PHE A 118 14.84 10.26 7.68
C PHE A 118 13.84 10.94 8.63
N ALA A 119 13.97 12.25 8.86
CA ALA A 119 13.08 13.01 9.72
C ALA A 119 11.71 13.27 9.08
N ASN A 120 11.58 13.10 7.75
CA ASN A 120 10.31 13.32 7.07
C ASN A 120 9.25 12.31 7.56
N ARG A 121 8.08 12.81 7.94
CA ARG A 121 6.95 12.01 8.37
C ARG A 121 5.74 12.36 7.51
N ASP A 122 5.46 11.53 6.52
CA ASP A 122 4.19 11.62 5.78
C ASP A 122 3.09 10.91 6.60
N PRO A 123 2.20 11.64 7.29
CA PRO A 123 1.19 11.02 8.12
C PRO A 123 0.20 10.20 7.27
N SER A 124 -0.18 9.02 7.75
CA SER A 124 -1.35 8.34 7.21
C SER A 124 -2.62 9.17 7.50
N ALA A 125 -3.72 8.91 6.79
CA ALA A 125 -5.00 9.57 7.07
C ALA A 125 -5.41 9.39 8.54
N ALA A 126 -5.24 8.18 9.08
CA ALA A 126 -5.49 7.90 10.49
C ALA A 126 -4.56 8.69 11.42
N ALA A 127 -3.26 8.76 11.10
CA ALA A 127 -2.31 9.55 11.88
C ALA A 127 -2.64 11.04 11.84
N SER A 128 -3.10 11.58 10.71
CA SER A 128 -3.54 12.97 10.61
C SER A 128 -4.70 13.26 11.56
N VAL A 129 -5.72 12.40 11.59
CA VAL A 129 -6.85 12.55 12.53
C VAL A 129 -6.39 12.47 13.99
N LEU A 130 -5.60 11.43 14.33
CA LEU A 130 -5.07 11.24 15.68
C LEU A 130 -4.16 12.38 16.16
N THR A 131 -3.52 13.08 15.22
CA THR A 131 -2.61 14.18 15.51
C THR A 131 -3.25 15.56 15.35
N TYR A 132 -4.58 15.63 15.26
CA TYR A 132 -5.34 16.88 15.07
C TYR A 132 -4.90 17.66 13.83
N GLY A 133 -4.75 16.95 12.70
CA GLY A 133 -4.26 17.49 11.44
C GLY A 133 -2.76 17.81 11.47
N GLY A 134 -1.96 17.03 12.20
CA GLY A 134 -0.53 17.26 12.35
C GLY A 134 -0.14 18.32 13.39
N LYS A 135 -1.06 18.75 14.25
CA LYS A 135 -0.79 19.76 15.30
C LYS A 135 -0.26 19.17 16.61
N SER A 136 -0.27 17.85 16.76
CA SER A 136 0.29 17.19 17.95
C SER A 136 1.79 17.45 18.10
N ILE A 137 2.30 17.31 19.35
CA ILE A 137 3.70 17.55 19.71
C ILE A 137 4.69 16.77 18.81
N GLY A 138 4.33 15.56 18.36
CA GLY A 138 5.21 14.69 17.55
C GLY A 138 4.98 14.76 16.03
N ALA A 139 4.05 15.58 15.56
CA ALA A 139 3.69 15.69 14.14
C ALA A 139 3.74 17.13 13.59
N SER A 140 3.82 18.13 14.47
CA SER A 140 3.90 19.54 14.09
C SER A 140 5.24 19.88 13.43
N PRO A 141 5.28 20.82 12.46
CA PRO A 141 6.53 21.39 11.97
C PRO A 141 7.40 21.98 13.09
N GLU A 142 6.77 22.45 14.18
CA GLU A 142 7.46 22.99 15.35
C GLU A 142 7.73 21.95 16.44
N TRP A 143 7.65 20.65 16.13
CA TRP A 143 7.88 19.57 17.10
C TRP A 143 9.18 19.72 17.92
N PRO A 144 10.32 20.26 17.42
CA PRO A 144 11.51 20.39 18.24
C PRO A 144 11.31 21.39 19.39
N LYS A 145 10.64 22.52 19.13
CA LYS A 145 10.31 23.53 20.14
C LYS A 145 9.29 22.97 21.14
N LEU A 146 8.23 22.34 20.63
CA LEU A 146 7.20 21.72 21.48
C LEU A 146 7.79 20.62 22.36
N ARG A 147 8.71 19.80 21.83
CA ARG A 147 9.45 18.80 22.60
C ARG A 147 10.29 19.45 23.70
N GLN A 148 10.97 20.56 23.42
CA GLN A 148 11.79 21.25 24.41
C GLN A 148 10.93 21.75 25.59
N VAL A 149 9.76 22.33 25.31
CA VAL A 149 8.80 22.75 26.35
C VAL A 149 8.26 21.54 27.11
N LEU A 150 7.81 20.48 26.42
CA LEU A 150 7.31 19.26 27.06
C LEU A 150 8.33 18.65 28.03
N VAL A 151 9.59 18.53 27.58
CA VAL A 151 10.66 17.93 28.39
C VAL A 151 11.01 18.79 29.59
N ARG A 152 11.06 20.12 29.43
CA ARG A 152 11.43 21.05 30.51
C ARG A 152 10.31 21.25 31.54
N GLU A 153 9.09 21.43 31.07
CA GLU A 153 7.99 21.84 31.95
C GLU A 153 7.19 20.65 32.47
N THR A 154 6.93 19.64 31.64
CA THR A 154 6.05 18.53 32.01
C THR A 154 6.81 17.29 32.47
N MET A 155 7.90 16.93 31.76
CA MET A 155 8.69 15.72 32.05
C MET A 155 9.94 15.98 32.89
N SER A 156 10.05 17.15 33.52
CA SER A 156 11.15 17.43 34.46
C SER A 156 10.96 16.68 35.77
N ASN A 157 12.07 16.43 36.47
CA ASN A 157 12.05 15.76 37.78
C ASN A 157 11.12 16.49 38.77
N THR A 158 11.10 17.82 38.76
CA THR A 158 10.23 18.62 39.62
C THR A 158 8.76 18.33 39.35
N SER A 159 8.33 18.34 38.09
CA SER A 159 6.93 18.09 37.69
C SER A 159 6.50 16.64 37.92
N LEU A 160 7.41 15.68 37.73
CA LEU A 160 7.16 14.26 38.01
C LEU A 160 7.04 13.97 39.52
N ASN A 161 7.79 14.72 40.34
CA ASN A 161 7.75 14.63 41.80
C ASN A 161 6.51 15.32 42.38
N SER A 162 6.12 16.48 41.86
CA SER A 162 4.88 17.15 42.28
C SER A 162 3.65 16.29 41.99
N SER A 163 3.66 15.57 40.87
CA SER A 163 2.59 14.63 40.49
C SER A 163 2.68 13.25 41.17
N SER A 164 3.63 13.04 42.08
CA SER A 164 3.87 11.72 42.69
C SER A 164 2.72 11.24 43.58
N ALA A 165 2.05 12.16 44.29
CA ALA A 165 0.92 11.83 45.16
C ALA A 165 -0.24 11.22 44.37
N ILE A 166 -0.59 11.83 43.23
CA ILE A 166 -1.66 11.35 42.34
C ILE A 166 -1.32 9.96 41.77
N ARG A 167 -0.07 9.74 41.34
CA ARG A 167 0.35 8.43 40.80
C ARG A 167 0.24 7.30 41.83
N ARG A 168 0.49 7.59 43.10
CA ARG A 168 0.38 6.60 44.18
C ARG A 168 -1.06 6.27 44.56
N GLN A 169 -2.03 7.11 44.19
CA GLN A 169 -3.46 6.86 44.45
C GLN A 169 -4.14 6.00 43.38
N ALA A 170 -3.55 5.87 42.19
CA ALA A 170 -4.14 5.18 41.04
C ALA A 170 -3.68 3.72 40.88
N VAL A 171 -2.89 3.20 41.83
CA VAL A 171 -2.41 1.81 41.90
C VAL A 171 -3.09 1.13 43.08
#